data_AF-A0A7V4CT85-F1
#
_entry.id   AF-A0A7V4CT85-F1
#
_cell.length_a   1.000
_cell.length_b   1.000
_cell.length_c   1.000
_cell.angle_alpha   90.00
_cell.angle_beta   90.00
_cell.angle_gamma   90.00
#
_symmetry.space_group_name_H-M   'P 1'
#
loop_
_entity.id
_entity.type
_entity.pdbx_description
1 polymer ?
#
loop_
_entity_poly.entity_id
_entity_poly.type
_entity_poly.pdbx_seq_one_letter_code
_entity_poly.pdbx_strand_id
1 'polypeptide(L)'
;MKRIILIFVALLVFSLPLLSQTKTNLDLIYNLIDRSVLKAESIIKNKNITYSFLYKSPDSFSFLKSNVISSYVRNGISIKDSDFSADKLEHIIKNIRVDYSNPFKDGFFGDLLMERTIYLEADLVLSDRTEIKTYDLNVAHKDTIEVDSINKIENPEISFTRAPMPELPIFSNLLEPIIVVGTLIVTIILFFTVRSK
;
A
#
# COMPACT_ATOMS: atom_id res chain seq x y z
N MET A 1 33.58 -30.40 -22.18
CA MET A 1 32.29 -30.75 -21.54
C MET A 1 32.22 -30.38 -20.07
N LYS A 2 33.12 -30.83 -19.17
CA LYS A 2 33.07 -30.52 -17.72
C LYS A 2 32.98 -29.02 -17.37
N ARG A 3 33.67 -28.14 -18.11
CA ARG A 3 33.63 -26.68 -17.91
C ARG A 3 32.29 -26.03 -18.29
N ILE A 4 31.60 -26.57 -19.30
CA ILE A 4 30.28 -26.07 -19.74
C ILE A 4 29.21 -26.45 -18.70
N ILE A 5 29.29 -27.65 -18.13
CA ILE A 5 28.41 -28.10 -17.05
C ILE A 5 28.59 -27.23 -15.80
N LEU A 6 29.82 -26.87 -15.47
CA LEU A 6 30.12 -26.02 -14.30
C LEU A 6 29.56 -24.59 -14.44
N ILE A 7 29.60 -24.03 -15.65
CA ILE A 7 28.98 -22.73 -15.97
C ILE A 7 27.45 -22.82 -15.91
N PHE A 8 26.88 -23.92 -16.39
CA PHE A 8 25.43 -24.15 -16.37
C PHE A 8 24.90 -24.31 -14.94
N VAL A 9 25.65 -25.00 -14.07
CA VAL A 9 25.33 -25.13 -12.64
C VAL A 9 25.48 -23.78 -11.92
N ALA A 10 26.49 -22.97 -12.26
CA ALA A 10 26.64 -21.64 -11.68
C ALA A 10 25.47 -20.70 -12.06
N LEU A 11 24.98 -20.76 -13.29
CA LEU A 11 23.82 -19.97 -13.74
C LEU A 11 22.51 -20.36 -13.04
N LEU A 12 22.33 -21.64 -12.70
CA LEU A 12 21.16 -22.13 -11.93
C LEU A 12 21.20 -21.73 -10.45
N VAL A 13 22.38 -21.53 -9.87
CA VAL A 13 22.52 -21.10 -8.46
C VAL A 13 22.31 -19.59 -8.30
N PHE A 14 22.55 -18.80 -9.36
CA PHE A 14 22.37 -17.34 -9.35
C PHE A 14 20.95 -16.86 -9.66
N SER A 15 20.02 -17.75 -10.03
CA SER A 15 18.60 -17.42 -10.18
C SER A 15 17.85 -17.43 -8.85
N LEU A 16 18.41 -16.80 -7.81
CA LEU A 16 17.67 -16.56 -6.59
C LEU A 16 16.53 -15.58 -6.92
N PRO A 17 15.28 -15.87 -6.51
CA PRO A 17 14.19 -14.92 -6.68
C PRO A 17 14.55 -13.65 -5.89
N LEU A 18 14.68 -12.53 -6.60
CA LEU A 18 14.72 -11.22 -5.98
C LEU A 18 13.35 -11.00 -5.34
N LEU A 19 13.24 -11.26 -4.04
CA LEU A 19 12.04 -10.92 -3.27
C LEU A 19 11.94 -9.39 -3.27
N SER A 20 10.96 -8.86 -4.00
CA SER A 20 10.64 -7.44 -3.96
C SER A 20 10.23 -7.09 -2.54
N GLN A 21 10.91 -6.12 -1.93
CA GLN A 21 10.56 -5.65 -0.59
C GLN A 21 9.13 -5.07 -0.59
N THR A 22 8.28 -5.56 0.29
CA THR A 22 6.91 -5.06 0.46
C THR A 22 6.94 -3.60 0.90
N LYS A 23 6.23 -2.72 0.18
CA LYS A 23 6.14 -1.29 0.53
C LYS A 23 5.42 -1.11 1.86
N THR A 24 5.95 -0.21 2.69
CA THR A 24 5.30 0.15 3.96
C THR A 24 4.05 0.97 3.73
N ASN A 25 3.18 1.06 4.75
CA ASN A 25 1.99 1.90 4.69
C ASN A 25 2.37 3.37 4.51
N LEU A 26 3.46 3.81 5.13
CA LEU A 26 3.97 5.17 5.00
C LEU A 26 4.46 5.47 3.57
N ASP A 27 5.20 4.55 2.95
CA ASP A 27 5.67 4.71 1.57
C ASP A 27 4.51 4.84 0.58
N LEU A 28 3.46 4.04 0.79
CA LEU A 28 2.25 4.12 -0.02
C LEU A 28 1.49 5.43 0.21
N ILE A 29 1.44 5.95 1.45
CA ILE A 29 0.86 7.26 1.73
C ILE A 29 1.63 8.37 1.01
N TYR A 30 2.95 8.32 0.98
CA TYR A 30 3.75 9.26 0.18
C TYR A 30 3.44 9.17 -1.30
N ASN A 31 3.25 7.96 -1.83
CA ASN A 31 2.81 7.76 -3.20
C ASN A 31 1.40 8.33 -3.46
N LEU A 32 0.48 8.17 -2.51
CA LEU A 32 -0.86 8.74 -2.60
C LEU A 32 -0.83 10.27 -2.60
N ILE A 33 0.05 10.89 -1.80
CA ILE A 33 0.28 12.34 -1.85
C ILE A 33 0.72 12.76 -3.26
N ASP A 34 1.68 12.04 -3.86
CA ASP A 34 2.12 12.33 -5.22
C ASP A 34 0.97 12.22 -6.24
N ARG A 35 0.13 11.19 -6.12
CA ARG A 35 -1.04 11.00 -6.99
C ARG A 35 -2.10 12.07 -6.78
N SER A 36 -2.31 12.50 -5.54
CA SER A 36 -3.21 13.61 -5.19
C SER A 36 -2.72 14.93 -5.81
N VAL A 37 -1.42 15.20 -5.74
CA VAL A 37 -0.81 16.38 -6.38
C VAL A 37 -0.87 16.32 -7.91
N LEU A 38 -0.66 15.14 -8.53
CA LEU A 38 -0.87 14.98 -9.97
C LEU A 38 -2.32 15.26 -10.39
N LYS A 39 -3.30 14.86 -9.57
CA LYS A 39 -4.71 15.21 -9.78
C LYS A 39 -4.91 16.73 -9.67
N ALA A 40 -4.30 17.38 -8.68
CA ALA A 40 -4.32 18.84 -8.53
C ALA A 40 -3.69 19.56 -9.73
N GLU A 41 -2.55 19.07 -10.22
CA GLU A 41 -1.83 19.61 -11.37
C GLU A 41 -2.72 19.63 -12.63
N SER A 42 -3.54 18.60 -12.85
CA SER A 42 -4.48 18.54 -13.96
C SER A 42 -5.59 19.61 -13.89
N ILE A 43 -5.86 20.15 -12.70
CA ILE A 43 -6.88 21.16 -12.43
C ILE A 43 -6.27 22.57 -12.51
N ILE A 44 -5.00 22.73 -12.11
CA ILE A 44 -4.29 24.00 -12.10
C ILE A 44 -3.99 24.43 -13.55
N LYS A 45 -4.73 25.43 -14.02
CA LYS A 45 -4.66 25.91 -15.42
C LYS A 45 -3.40 26.71 -15.74
N ASN A 46 -2.86 27.47 -14.78
CA ASN A 46 -1.74 28.38 -15.00
C ASN A 46 -0.50 27.98 -14.19
N LYS A 47 0.44 27.31 -14.84
CA LYS A 47 1.69 26.86 -14.19
C LYS A 47 2.81 27.91 -14.21
N ASN A 48 2.61 29.02 -14.91
CA ASN A 48 3.63 30.07 -15.09
C ASN A 48 3.66 31.10 -13.96
N ILE A 49 2.73 30.99 -13.00
CA ILE A 49 2.66 31.88 -11.85
C ILE A 49 3.12 31.16 -10.58
N THR A 50 3.50 31.95 -9.58
CA THR A 50 3.81 31.45 -8.25
C THR A 50 2.57 31.58 -7.36
N TYR A 51 2.09 30.46 -6.84
CA TYR A 51 0.96 30.42 -5.91
C TYR A 51 1.42 30.64 -4.46
N SER A 52 0.61 31.35 -3.69
CA SER A 52 0.70 31.37 -2.23
C SER A 52 0.17 30.04 -1.73
N PHE A 53 1.03 29.24 -1.10
CA PHE A 53 0.70 27.88 -0.71
C PHE A 53 0.34 27.78 0.76
N LEU A 54 -0.80 27.16 1.04
CA LEU A 54 -1.24 26.84 2.40
C LEU A 54 -1.50 25.34 2.52
N TYR A 55 -0.88 24.72 3.51
CA TYR A 55 -1.16 23.33 3.88
C TYR A 55 -2.04 23.30 5.12
N LYS A 56 -3.14 22.55 5.08
CA LYS A 56 -4.01 22.31 6.22
C LYS A 56 -4.18 20.81 6.43
N SER A 57 -4.07 20.38 7.68
CA SER A 57 -4.38 19.01 8.08
C SER A 57 -4.65 18.94 9.59
N PRO A 58 -5.27 17.85 10.08
CA PRO A 58 -5.12 17.44 11.46
C PRO A 58 -3.65 17.39 11.90
N ASP A 59 -3.39 17.60 13.20
CA ASP A 59 -2.04 17.66 13.77
C ASP A 59 -1.24 16.37 13.51
N SER A 60 -1.91 15.22 13.53
CA SER A 60 -1.31 13.91 13.24
C SER A 60 -0.67 13.84 11.85
N PHE A 61 -1.14 14.63 10.88
CA PHE A 61 -0.64 14.64 9.50
C PHE A 61 0.26 15.84 9.20
N SER A 62 0.53 16.70 10.19
CA SER A 62 1.28 17.95 10.00
C SER A 62 2.67 17.75 9.36
N PHE A 63 3.35 16.65 9.71
CA PHE A 63 4.67 16.33 9.17
C PHE A 63 4.67 16.01 7.67
N LEU A 64 3.51 15.68 7.08
CA LEU A 64 3.37 15.42 5.64
C LEU A 64 3.47 16.71 4.79
N LYS A 65 3.44 17.90 5.41
CA LYS A 65 3.56 19.21 4.72
C LYS A 65 4.76 19.22 3.77
N SER A 66 5.92 18.75 4.23
CA SER A 66 7.14 18.72 3.42
C SER A 66 6.99 17.84 2.17
N ASN A 67 6.35 16.67 2.30
CA ASN A 67 6.10 15.75 1.19
C ASN A 67 5.17 16.38 0.16
N VAL A 68 4.09 17.05 0.59
CA VAL A 68 3.14 17.75 -0.29
C VAL A 68 3.84 18.88 -1.05
N ILE A 69 4.58 19.75 -0.35
CA ILE A 69 5.35 20.85 -0.97
C ILE A 69 6.33 20.29 -2.00
N SER A 70 7.11 19.30 -1.61
CA SER A 70 8.11 18.68 -2.50
C SER A 70 7.45 18.06 -3.73
N SER A 71 6.26 17.48 -3.57
CA SER A 71 5.50 16.91 -4.69
C SER A 71 5.02 17.99 -5.67
N TYR A 72 4.47 19.11 -5.20
CA TYR A 72 4.09 20.22 -6.07
C TYR A 72 5.29 20.77 -6.86
N VAL A 73 6.42 20.98 -6.18
CA VAL A 73 7.65 21.49 -6.80
C VAL A 73 8.19 20.50 -7.85
N ARG A 74 8.22 19.20 -7.56
CA ARG A 74 8.63 18.16 -8.52
C ARG A 74 7.73 18.13 -9.76
N ASN A 75 6.44 18.42 -9.61
CA ASN A 75 5.48 18.48 -10.71
C ASN A 75 5.43 19.87 -11.39
N GLY A 76 6.43 20.72 -11.16
CA GLY A 76 6.60 22.00 -11.87
C GLY A 76 5.66 23.12 -11.41
N ILE A 77 4.95 22.94 -10.29
CA ILE A 77 4.11 24.00 -9.72
C ILE A 77 4.96 24.87 -8.80
N SER A 78 5.10 26.14 -9.17
CA SER A 78 5.83 27.11 -8.34
C SER A 78 4.95 27.57 -7.17
N ILE A 79 5.38 27.27 -5.95
CA ILE A 79 4.69 27.64 -4.71
C ILE A 79 5.62 28.41 -3.77
N LYS A 80 5.05 29.35 -3.00
CA LYS A 80 5.73 30.04 -1.90
C LYS A 80 4.85 30.10 -0.67
N ASP A 81 5.47 29.90 0.50
CA ASP A 81 4.84 30.13 1.80
C ASP A 81 4.82 31.65 2.06
N SER A 82 3.91 32.37 1.40
CA SER A 82 3.83 33.84 1.49
C SER A 82 2.43 34.34 1.13
N ASP A 83 1.87 35.26 1.91
CA ASP A 83 0.53 35.83 1.69
C ASP A 83 0.44 36.88 0.57
N PHE A 84 1.54 37.13 -0.17
CA PHE A 84 1.65 38.27 -1.06
C PHE A 84 1.11 38.05 -2.49
N SER A 85 0.77 36.82 -2.89
CA SER A 85 0.16 36.59 -4.21
C SER A 85 -1.37 36.65 -4.14
N ALA A 86 -1.96 37.16 -5.21
CA ALA A 86 -3.42 37.17 -5.37
C ALA A 86 -3.99 35.75 -5.54
N ASP A 87 -3.19 34.85 -6.12
CA ASP A 87 -3.57 33.47 -6.38
C ASP A 87 -3.06 32.57 -5.24
N LYS A 88 -4.00 31.91 -4.57
CA LYS A 88 -3.76 31.01 -3.43
C LYS A 88 -4.07 29.57 -3.82
N LEU A 89 -3.23 28.67 -3.34
CA LEU A 89 -3.36 27.23 -3.48
C LEU A 89 -3.35 26.62 -2.08
N GLU A 90 -4.49 26.12 -1.63
CA GLU A 90 -4.57 25.37 -0.39
C GLU A 90 -4.68 23.87 -0.67
N HIS A 91 -3.82 23.06 -0.06
CA HIS A 91 -3.94 21.61 -0.06
C HIS A 91 -4.35 21.15 1.34
N ILE A 92 -5.52 20.53 1.44
CA ILE A 92 -6.14 20.15 2.70
C ILE A 92 -6.19 18.63 2.79
N ILE A 93 -5.39 18.01 3.66
CA ILE A 93 -5.53 16.58 3.96
C ILE A 93 -6.57 16.44 5.08
N LYS A 94 -7.70 15.78 4.77
CA LYS A 94 -8.79 15.56 5.72
C LYS A 94 -8.56 14.29 6.54
N ASN A 95 -8.23 13.21 5.86
CA ASN A 95 -8.15 11.89 6.46
C ASN A 95 -7.15 10.99 5.73
N ILE A 96 -6.51 10.11 6.50
CA ILE A 96 -5.67 9.03 5.99
C ILE A 96 -6.08 7.77 6.75
N ARG A 97 -6.41 6.71 6.03
CA ARG A 97 -6.88 5.46 6.63
C ARG A 97 -6.29 4.26 5.93
N VAL A 98 -5.87 3.29 6.73
CA VAL A 98 -5.46 1.96 6.28
C VAL A 98 -6.55 0.99 6.71
N ASP A 99 -6.96 0.10 5.80
CA ASP A 99 -7.88 -0.99 6.06
C ASP A 99 -7.25 -2.31 5.61
N TYR A 100 -7.47 -3.36 6.39
CA TYR A 100 -7.15 -4.74 6.03
C TYR A 100 -8.42 -5.55 5.86
N SER A 101 -8.49 -6.34 4.78
CA SER A 101 -9.58 -7.30 4.56
C SER A 101 -9.43 -8.52 5.47
N ASN A 102 -10.47 -9.36 5.47
CA ASN A 102 -10.35 -10.69 6.06
C ASN A 102 -9.24 -11.49 5.35
N PRO A 103 -8.41 -12.24 6.12
CA PRO A 103 -7.39 -13.10 5.55
C PRO A 103 -7.96 -14.20 4.67
N PHE A 104 -7.22 -14.57 3.62
CA PHE A 104 -7.52 -15.70 2.75
C PHE A 104 -6.24 -16.49 2.44
N LYS A 105 -6.39 -17.77 2.09
CA LYS A 105 -5.26 -18.62 1.69
C LYS A 105 -5.04 -18.57 0.17
N ASP A 106 -3.78 -18.54 -0.24
CA ASP A 106 -3.41 -18.74 -1.64
C ASP A 106 -3.30 -20.24 -1.99
N GLY A 107 -4.43 -20.90 -2.20
CA GLY A 107 -4.47 -22.34 -2.48
C GLY A 107 -4.23 -23.23 -1.26
N PHE A 108 -3.93 -24.51 -1.49
CA PHE A 108 -3.97 -25.56 -0.45
C PHE A 108 -2.78 -25.53 0.54
N PHE A 109 -1.64 -24.97 0.12
CA PHE A 109 -0.43 -24.85 0.95
C PHE A 109 0.17 -23.44 0.87
N GLY A 110 -0.60 -22.46 0.40
CA GLY A 110 -0.09 -21.10 0.26
C GLY A 110 -0.13 -20.31 1.54
N ASP A 111 0.56 -19.18 1.49
CA ASP A 111 0.62 -18.23 2.59
C ASP A 111 -0.75 -17.62 2.87
N LEU A 112 -0.91 -17.16 4.11
CA LEU A 112 -2.09 -16.40 4.50
C LEU A 112 -1.91 -14.97 4.00
N LEU A 113 -2.76 -14.56 3.08
CA LEU A 113 -2.75 -13.25 2.44
C LEU A 113 -3.94 -12.43 2.92
N MET A 114 -3.86 -11.12 2.74
CA MET A 114 -4.98 -10.20 2.91
C MET A 114 -4.88 -9.04 1.93
N GLU A 115 -6.01 -8.41 1.61
CA GLU A 115 -6.02 -7.16 0.88
C GLU A 115 -5.79 -6.00 1.84
N ARG A 116 -4.84 -5.13 1.49
CA ARG A 116 -4.63 -3.84 2.15
C ARG A 116 -5.19 -2.75 1.25
N THR A 117 -5.97 -1.84 1.83
CA THR A 117 -6.42 -0.63 1.15
C THR A 117 -6.04 0.60 1.93
N ILE A 118 -5.39 1.57 1.29
CA ILE A 118 -5.01 2.85 1.89
C ILE A 118 -5.76 3.97 1.18
N TYR A 119 -6.40 4.82 1.95
CA TYR A 119 -7.17 5.97 1.50
C TYR A 119 -6.47 7.26 1.93
N LEU A 120 -6.38 8.21 1.00
CA LEU A 120 -6.04 9.60 1.26
C LEU A 120 -7.22 10.46 0.80
N GLU A 121 -7.86 11.11 1.77
CA GLU A 121 -8.92 12.08 1.52
C GLU A 121 -8.35 13.49 1.60
N ALA A 122 -8.44 14.24 0.51
CA ALA A 122 -7.86 15.56 0.41
C ALA A 122 -8.67 16.48 -0.49
N ASP A 123 -8.55 17.78 -0.26
CA ASP A 123 -9.11 18.82 -1.13
C ASP A 123 -8.01 19.76 -1.64
N LEU A 124 -8.25 20.30 -2.83
CA LEU A 124 -7.59 21.49 -3.35
C LEU A 124 -8.55 22.66 -3.24
N VAL A 125 -8.10 23.77 -2.66
CA VAL A 125 -8.78 25.06 -2.77
C VAL A 125 -7.92 25.98 -3.62
N LEU A 126 -8.46 26.42 -4.75
CA LEU A 126 -7.86 27.45 -5.59
C LEU A 126 -8.65 28.73 -5.41
N SER A 127 -7.96 29.80 -5.02
CA SER A 127 -8.57 31.11 -4.85
C SER A 127 -7.80 32.13 -5.67
N ASP A 128 -8.51 32.94 -6.44
CA ASP A 128 -7.97 34.15 -7.07
C ASP A 128 -8.73 35.39 -6.55
N ARG A 129 -8.57 36.55 -7.20
CA ARG A 129 -9.27 37.79 -6.80
C ARG A 129 -10.79 37.74 -6.96
N THR A 130 -11.31 36.78 -7.71
CA THR A 130 -12.68 36.75 -8.22
C THR A 130 -13.46 35.51 -7.81
N GLU A 131 -12.77 34.37 -7.64
CA GLU A 131 -13.40 33.09 -7.36
C GLU A 131 -12.60 32.24 -6.36
N ILE A 132 -13.34 31.42 -5.61
CA ILE A 132 -12.80 30.34 -4.78
C ILE A 132 -13.42 29.05 -5.29
N LYS A 133 -12.59 28.07 -5.63
CA LYS A 133 -13.01 26.76 -6.13
C LYS A 133 -12.38 25.66 -5.30
N THR A 134 -13.20 24.69 -4.90
CA THR A 134 -12.77 23.52 -4.16
C THR A 134 -12.90 22.28 -5.04
N TYR A 135 -11.89 21.42 -5.00
CA TYR A 135 -11.83 20.19 -5.77
C TYR A 135 -11.43 19.02 -4.89
N ASP A 136 -12.10 17.89 -5.11
CA ASP A 136 -11.78 16.63 -4.44
C ASP A 136 -10.49 16.02 -5.02
N LEU A 137 -9.54 15.70 -4.15
CA LEU A 137 -8.28 15.04 -4.47
C LEU A 137 -8.18 13.62 -3.90
N ASN A 138 -9.32 12.97 -3.62
CA ASN A 138 -9.32 11.64 -3.02
C ASN A 138 -8.64 10.62 -3.94
N VAL A 139 -7.77 9.82 -3.33
CA VAL A 139 -7.04 8.73 -3.99
C VAL A 139 -6.91 7.54 -3.06
N ALA A 140 -6.86 6.34 -3.64
CA ALA A 140 -6.68 5.11 -2.89
C ALA A 140 -5.67 4.19 -3.57
N HIS A 141 -5.04 3.32 -2.77
CA HIS A 141 -4.20 2.22 -3.23
C HIS A 141 -4.72 0.93 -2.63
N LYS A 142 -4.76 -0.13 -3.43
CA LYS A 142 -5.16 -1.47 -3.01
C LYS A 142 -4.15 -2.47 -3.51
N ASP A 143 -3.66 -3.32 -2.61
CA ASP A 143 -2.74 -4.42 -2.92
C ASP A 143 -2.99 -5.62 -2.00
N THR A 144 -2.23 -6.69 -2.24
CA THR A 144 -2.26 -7.92 -1.44
C THR A 144 -0.95 -8.07 -0.70
N ILE A 145 -1.03 -8.38 0.59
CA ILE A 145 0.12 -8.55 1.47
C ILE A 145 -0.01 -9.86 2.25
N GLU A 146 1.12 -10.41 2.68
CA GLU A 146 1.14 -11.49 3.66
C GLU A 146 0.69 -10.98 5.03
N VAL A 147 -0.15 -11.74 5.72
CA VAL A 147 -0.64 -11.38 7.07
C VAL A 147 0.52 -11.18 8.05
N ASP A 148 1.54 -12.01 7.96
CA ASP A 148 2.72 -11.96 8.83
C ASP A 148 3.60 -10.72 8.58
N SER A 149 3.35 -9.98 7.49
CA SER A 149 4.10 -8.78 7.13
C SER A 149 3.57 -7.50 7.79
N ILE A 150 2.38 -7.51 8.40
CA ILE A 150 1.74 -6.31 9.01
C ILE A 150 2.70 -5.56 9.93
N ASN A 151 3.32 -6.27 10.86
CA ASN A 151 4.25 -5.68 11.84
C ASN A 151 5.51 -5.04 11.21
N LYS A 152 5.82 -5.37 9.94
CA LYS A 152 6.95 -4.81 9.19
C LYS A 152 6.55 -3.61 8.32
N ILE A 153 5.29 -3.55 7.88
CA ILE A 153 4.79 -2.49 6.99
C ILE A 153 4.14 -1.34 7.75
N GLU A 154 3.72 -1.56 8.99
CA GLU A 154 3.19 -0.53 9.87
C GLU A 154 4.31 0.20 10.60
N ASN A 155 4.10 1.50 10.86
CA ASN A 155 4.99 2.27 11.73
C ASN A 155 4.34 2.42 13.12
N PRO A 156 4.94 1.85 14.19
CA PRO A 156 4.34 1.88 15.53
C PRO A 156 4.24 3.29 16.12
N GLU A 157 5.08 4.23 15.66
CA GLU A 157 5.12 5.62 16.12
C GLU A 157 4.08 6.49 15.41
N ILE A 158 3.54 6.04 14.27
CA ILE A 158 2.64 6.82 13.43
C ILE A 158 1.27 6.14 13.36
N SER A 159 0.34 6.62 14.18
CA SER A 159 -0.96 5.96 14.42
C SER A 159 -1.78 5.68 13.16
N PHE A 160 -1.81 6.62 12.20
CA PHE A 160 -2.60 6.48 10.98
C PHE A 160 -1.99 5.53 9.94
N THR A 161 -0.80 5.01 10.20
CA THR A 161 -0.22 3.93 9.39
C THR A 161 -0.68 2.54 9.86
N ARG A 162 -1.50 2.47 10.92
CA ARG A 162 -1.98 1.23 11.51
C ARG A 162 -3.46 1.03 11.26
N ALA A 163 -3.88 -0.22 11.18
CA ALA A 163 -5.28 -0.60 11.12
C ALA A 163 -5.58 -1.69 12.16
N PRO A 164 -6.85 -1.85 12.58
CA PRO A 164 -7.23 -2.98 13.42
C PRO A 164 -6.90 -4.29 12.70
N MET A 165 -6.26 -5.20 13.42
CA MET A 165 -5.90 -6.51 12.89
C MET A 165 -7.17 -7.37 12.72
N PRO A 166 -7.41 -7.97 11.53
CA PRO A 166 -8.57 -8.80 11.32
C PRO A 166 -8.45 -10.13 12.08
N GLU A 167 -9.59 -10.76 12.33
CA GLU A 167 -9.63 -12.08 12.98
C GLU A 167 -9.00 -13.15 12.10
N LEU A 168 -8.09 -13.94 12.67
CA LEU A 168 -7.41 -15.01 11.94
C LEU A 168 -8.33 -16.25 11.81
N PRO A 169 -8.42 -16.87 10.62
CA PRO A 169 -9.13 -18.13 10.45
C PRO A 169 -8.34 -19.28 11.09
N ILE A 170 -8.58 -19.52 12.38
CA ILE A 170 -7.86 -20.53 13.20
C ILE A 170 -8.10 -21.97 12.72
N PHE A 171 -9.25 -22.26 12.09
CA PHE A 171 -9.68 -23.62 11.77
C PHE A 171 -9.30 -24.10 10.35
N SER A 172 -9.07 -23.18 9.41
CA SER A 172 -8.68 -23.55 8.04
C SER A 172 -7.28 -24.20 7.97
N ASN A 173 -6.43 -23.96 8.98
CA ASN A 173 -5.08 -24.50 9.02
C ASN A 173 -4.97 -25.92 9.58
N LEU A 174 -5.97 -26.39 10.33
CA LEU A 174 -5.92 -27.71 10.99
C LEU A 174 -6.70 -28.78 10.22
N LEU A 175 -7.80 -28.41 9.54
CA LEU A 175 -8.63 -29.39 8.83
C LEU A 175 -7.90 -30.03 7.65
N GLU A 176 -7.10 -29.27 6.91
CA GLU A 176 -6.36 -29.78 5.74
C GLU A 176 -5.39 -30.91 6.11
N PRO A 177 -4.44 -30.75 7.06
CA PRO A 177 -3.59 -31.85 7.52
C PRO A 177 -4.38 -33.05 8.06
N ILE A 178 -5.46 -32.79 8.82
CA ILE A 178 -6.29 -33.86 9.40
C ILE A 178 -6.96 -34.69 8.30
N ILE A 179 -7.51 -34.05 7.26
CA ILE A 179 -8.14 -34.74 6.13
C ILE A 179 -7.10 -35.55 5.36
N VAL A 180 -5.92 -34.99 5.06
CA VAL A 180 -4.86 -35.69 4.33
C VAL A 180 -4.34 -36.90 5.11
N VAL A 181 -4.01 -36.71 6.39
CA VAL A 181 -3.54 -37.82 7.24
C VAL A 181 -4.63 -38.85 7.46
N GLY A 182 -5.86 -38.41 7.72
CA GLY A 182 -7.02 -39.27 7.93
C GLY A 182 -7.35 -40.13 6.71
N THR A 183 -7.38 -39.52 5.52
CA THR A 183 -7.61 -40.25 4.26
C THR A 183 -6.51 -41.25 3.98
N LEU A 184 -5.23 -40.89 4.19
CA LEU A 184 -4.10 -41.80 4.03
C LEU A 184 -4.23 -43.04 4.92
N ILE A 185 -4.54 -42.84 6.21
CA ILE A 185 -4.73 -43.94 7.18
C ILE A 185 -5.89 -44.84 6.76
N VAL A 186 -7.04 -44.25 6.41
CA VAL A 186 -8.23 -44.99 5.98
C VAL A 186 -7.95 -45.79 4.71
N THR A 187 -7.25 -45.20 3.73
CA THR A 187 -6.84 -45.90 2.50
C THR A 187 -5.92 -47.07 2.81
N ILE A 188 -4.91 -46.89 3.67
CA ILE A 188 -4.00 -47.98 4.09
C ILE A 188 -4.79 -49.13 4.73
N ILE A 189 -5.68 -48.83 5.68
CA ILE A 189 -6.51 -49.84 6.35
C ILE A 189 -7.38 -50.58 5.34
N LEU A 190 -8.07 -49.87 4.44
CA LEU A 190 -8.88 -50.46 3.38
C LEU A 190 -8.06 -51.37 2.47
N PHE A 191 -6.88 -50.91 2.04
CA PHE A 191 -6.01 -51.66 1.13
C PHE A 191 -5.56 -52.98 1.73
N PHE A 192 -5.14 -52.98 3.00
CA PHE A 192 -4.75 -54.21 3.69
C PHE A 192 -5.96 -55.09 4.00
N THR A 193 -7.10 -54.51 4.40
CA THR A 193 -8.30 -55.30 4.74
C THR A 193 -8.89 -56.01 3.53
N VAL A 194 -8.95 -55.36 2.37
CA VAL A 194 -9.48 -55.96 1.13
C VAL A 194 -8.53 -57.01 0.57
N ARG A 195 -7.21 -56.82 0.70
CA ARG A 195 -6.20 -57.75 0.18
C ARG A 195 -5.94 -58.97 1.08
N SER A 196 -6.25 -58.89 2.37
CA SER A 196 -6.02 -59.98 3.33
C SER A 196 -7.16 -61.00 3.43
N LYS A 197 -8.20 -60.88 2.59
CA LYS A 197 -9.18 -61.94 2.32
C LYS A 197 -8.85 -62.62 1.00
#